data_AF-A0A930T8U4-F1
#
_entry.id   AF-A0A930T8U4-F1
#
_cell.length_a   1.000
_cell.length_b   1.000
_cell.length_c   1.000
_cell.angle_alpha   90.00
_cell.angle_beta   90.00
_cell.angle_gamma   90.00
#
_symmetry.space_group_name_H-M   'P 1'
#
loop_
_entity.id
_entity.type
_entity.pdbx_description
1 polymer ?
#
loop_
_entity_poly.entity_id
_entity_poly.type
_entity_poly.pdbx_seq_one_letter_code
_entity_poly.pdbx_strand_id
1 'polypeptide(L)'
;MQSDELSNRNRDVTINIRAHQAQRDLIDRAAEALGKNRSDFMLESACREAQTVLLDRRLFILDDDKFQQFLQLLDTPSSNNENLTKLLKRKAPWD
;
A
#
# COMPACT_ATOMS: atom_id res chain seq x y z
N MET A 1 21.19 -7.04 -21.36
CA MET A 1 19.87 -6.46 -21.68
C MET A 1 18.90 -6.66 -20.52
N GLN A 2 19.34 -6.43 -19.26
CA GLN A 2 18.53 -6.72 -18.06
C GLN A 2 18.93 -5.85 -16.85
N SER A 3 19.59 -4.73 -17.12
CA SER A 3 20.11 -3.80 -16.10
C SER A 3 19.34 -2.48 -16.03
N ASP A 4 18.41 -2.22 -16.97
CA ASP A 4 17.65 -0.96 -17.04
C ASP A 4 16.29 -1.01 -16.30
N GLU A 5 15.81 -2.19 -15.90
CA GLU A 5 14.46 -2.37 -15.36
C GLU A 5 14.33 -2.00 -13.87
N LEU A 6 15.45 -1.94 -13.14
CA LEU A 6 15.48 -1.57 -11.72
C LEU A 6 15.71 -0.07 -11.47
N SER A 7 16.16 0.68 -12.48
CA SER A 7 16.45 2.13 -12.36
C SER A 7 15.21 3.02 -12.52
N ASN A 8 14.10 2.47 -13.02
CA ASN A 8 12.89 3.25 -13.33
C ASN A 8 11.89 3.39 -12.16
N ARG A 9 12.20 2.84 -10.97
CA ARG A 9 11.24 2.82 -9.84
C ARG A 9 11.30 4.04 -8.91
N ASN A 10 12.22 4.97 -9.14
CA ASN A 10 12.44 6.12 -8.25
C ASN A 10 12.52 7.45 -9.01
N ARG A 11 11.69 7.63 -10.04
CA ARG A 11 11.51 8.95 -10.65
C ARG A 11 10.40 9.66 -9.90
N ASP A 12 10.70 10.84 -9.38
CA ASP A 12 9.69 11.73 -8.82
C ASP A 12 8.64 12.03 -9.88
N VAL A 13 7.37 11.75 -9.59
CA VAL A 13 6.25 12.02 -10.48
C VAL A 13 5.48 13.22 -9.96
N THR A 14 5.33 14.25 -10.79
CA THR A 14 4.54 15.43 -10.43
C THR A 14 3.04 15.13 -10.52
N ILE A 15 2.32 15.36 -9.42
CA ILE A 15 0.86 15.28 -9.36
C ILE A 15 0.28 16.69 -9.43
N ASN A 16 -0.46 17.00 -10.50
CA ASN A 16 -1.13 18.29 -10.67
C ASN A 16 -2.59 18.19 -10.24
N ILE A 17 -3.00 19.00 -9.25
CA ILE A 17 -4.36 19.00 -8.69
C ILE A 17 -4.95 20.40 -8.80
N ARG A 18 -6.20 20.50 -9.26
CA ARG A 18 -6.98 21.74 -9.25
C ARG A 18 -7.81 21.81 -7.98
N ALA A 19 -7.82 22.96 -7.33
CA ALA A 19 -8.61 23.21 -6.13
C ALA A 19 -9.24 24.60 -6.20
N HIS A 20 -10.43 24.74 -5.62
CA HIS A 20 -11.04 26.05 -5.39
C HIS A 20 -10.29 26.80 -4.28
N GLN A 21 -10.40 28.13 -4.25
CA GLN A 21 -9.72 28.96 -3.26
C GLN A 21 -10.06 28.53 -1.82
N ALA A 22 -11.35 28.28 -1.52
CA ALA A 22 -11.78 27.82 -0.20
C ALA A 22 -11.18 26.47 0.21
N GLN A 23 -10.99 25.54 -0.73
CA GLN A 23 -10.34 24.25 -0.45
C GLN A 23 -8.85 24.45 -0.16
N ARG A 24 -8.19 25.30 -0.95
CA ARG A 24 -6.78 25.65 -0.74
C ARG A 24 -6.57 26.31 0.63
N ASP A 25 -7.39 27.29 1.00
CA ASP A 25 -7.27 28.00 2.26
C ASP A 25 -7.47 27.06 3.47
N LEU A 26 -8.42 26.12 3.36
CA LEU A 26 -8.63 25.09 4.37
C LEU A 26 -7.41 24.18 4.52
N ILE A 27 -6.83 23.74 3.41
CA ILE A 27 -5.64 22.88 3.38
C ILE A 27 -4.43 23.62 3.94
N ASP A 28 -4.20 24.86 3.52
CA ASP A 28 -3.08 25.69 3.98
C ASP A 28 -3.16 25.85 5.52
N ARG A 29 -4.34 26.15 6.08
CA ARG A 29 -4.54 26.22 7.54
C ARG A 29 -4.28 24.89 8.26
N ALA A 30 -4.68 23.76 7.68
CA ALA A 30 -4.43 22.45 8.26
C ALA A 30 -2.93 22.08 8.24
N ALA A 31 -2.23 22.43 7.15
CA ALA A 31 -0.79 22.24 7.03
C ALA A 31 -0.03 23.11 8.04
N GLU A 32 -0.42 24.39 8.18
CA GLU A 32 0.14 25.32 9.17
C GLU A 32 -0.03 24.80 10.60
N ALA A 33 -1.22 24.30 10.96
CA ALA A 33 -1.49 23.74 12.28
C ALA A 33 -0.60 22.53 12.64
N LEU A 34 -0.07 21.83 11.62
CA LEU A 34 0.83 20.70 11.78
C LEU A 34 2.31 21.06 11.52
N GLY A 35 2.61 22.34 11.21
CA GLY A 35 3.96 22.81 10.90
C GLY A 35 4.53 22.21 9.61
N LYS A 36 3.68 21.84 8.65
CA LYS A 36 4.07 21.22 7.37
C LYS A 36 3.83 22.15 6.20
N ASN A 37 4.53 21.93 5.10
CA ASN A 37 4.18 22.58 3.84
C ASN A 37 2.92 21.94 3.25
N ARG A 38 2.20 22.68 2.39
CA ARG A 38 0.95 22.21 1.77
C ARG A 38 1.14 20.89 1.01
N SER A 39 2.18 20.77 0.20
CA SER A 39 2.39 19.62 -0.68
C SER A 39 2.62 18.34 0.13
N ASP A 40 3.43 18.42 1.18
CA ASP A 40 3.70 17.31 2.10
C ASP A 40 2.43 16.91 2.83
N PHE A 41 1.67 17.89 3.36
CA PHE A 41 0.39 17.63 4.00
C PHE A 41 -0.59 16.92 3.06
N MET A 42 -0.71 17.39 1.81
CA MET A 42 -1.61 16.77 0.82
C MET A 42 -1.15 15.37 0.44
N LEU A 43 0.15 15.16 0.18
CA LEU A 43 0.67 13.86 -0.21
C LEU A 43 0.52 12.83 0.92
N GLU A 44 0.88 13.20 2.15
CA GLU A 44 0.71 12.32 3.30
C GLU A 44 -0.76 11.97 3.55
N SER A 45 -1.65 12.97 3.48
CA SER A 45 -3.09 12.76 3.69
C SER A 45 -3.67 11.85 2.61
N ALA A 46 -3.33 12.08 1.34
CA ALA A 46 -3.76 11.25 0.23
C ALA A 46 -3.22 9.80 0.34
N CYS A 47 -1.95 9.64 0.72
CA CYS A 47 -1.35 8.32 0.94
C CYS A 47 -2.02 7.57 2.09
N ARG A 48 -2.30 8.25 3.21
CA ARG A 48 -3.01 7.66 4.34
C ARG A 48 -4.40 7.18 3.92
N GLU A 49 -5.15 8.03 3.25
CA GLU A 49 -6.50 7.67 2.80
C GLU A 49 -6.46 6.52 1.79
N ALA A 50 -5.52 6.56 0.84
CA ALA A 50 -5.33 5.46 -0.11
C ALA A 50 -5.02 4.14 0.61
N GLN A 51 -4.16 4.15 1.63
CA GLN A 51 -3.86 2.97 2.45
C GLN A 51 -5.09 2.47 3.18
N THR A 52 -5.86 3.35 3.82
CA THR A 52 -7.12 2.99 4.48
C THR A 52 -8.08 2.31 3.51
N VAL A 53 -8.32 2.91 2.35
CA VAL A 53 -9.21 2.35 1.32
C VAL A 53 -8.72 0.98 0.83
N LEU A 54 -7.41 0.80 0.67
CA LEU A 54 -6.83 -0.48 0.27
C LEU A 54 -6.92 -1.54 1.37
N LEU A 55 -6.74 -1.16 2.64
CA LEU A 55 -6.85 -2.06 3.79
C LEU A 55 -8.30 -2.46 4.06
N ASP A 56 -9.24 -1.56 3.83
CA ASP A 56 -10.68 -1.84 3.94
C ASP A 56 -11.22 -2.68 2.77
N ARG A 57 -10.40 -2.93 1.74
CA ARG A 57 -10.77 -3.76 0.61
C ARG A 57 -10.83 -5.24 1.02
N ARG A 58 -12.04 -5.68 1.40
CA ARG A 58 -12.35 -7.07 1.76
C ARG A 58 -12.70 -7.97 0.58
N LEU A 59 -12.95 -7.39 -0.59
CA LEU A 59 -13.35 -8.14 -1.79
C LEU A 59 -12.25 -8.07 -2.86
N PHE A 60 -11.70 -9.24 -3.19
CA PHE A 60 -10.80 -9.45 -4.31
C PHE A 60 -11.59 -10.14 -5.41
N ILE A 61 -11.81 -9.43 -6.52
CA ILE A 61 -12.44 -10.00 -7.71
C ILE A 61 -11.31 -10.57 -8.57
N LEU A 62 -11.38 -11.88 -8.82
CA LEU A 62 -10.46 -12.61 -9.68
C LEU A 62 -11.19 -12.95 -10.98
N ASP A 63 -10.44 -12.97 -12.08
CA ASP A 63 -10.89 -13.63 -13.31
C ASP A 63 -10.86 -15.16 -13.12
N ASP A 64 -11.55 -15.90 -13.99
CA ASP A 64 -11.71 -17.35 -13.85
C ASP A 64 -10.36 -18.07 -13.77
N ASP A 65 -9.37 -17.66 -14.56
CA ASP A 65 -8.04 -18.24 -14.58
C ASP A 65 -7.32 -18.06 -13.24
N LYS A 66 -7.32 -16.85 -12.67
CA LYS A 66 -6.73 -16.58 -11.35
C LYS A 66 -7.49 -17.26 -10.24
N PHE A 67 -8.80 -17.40 -10.36
CA PHE A 67 -9.61 -18.11 -9.38
C PHE A 67 -9.28 -19.61 -9.37
N GLN A 68 -9.11 -20.24 -10.54
CA GLN A 68 -8.67 -21.64 -10.63
C GLN A 68 -7.26 -21.84 -10.06
N GLN A 69 -6.31 -20.94 -10.36
CA GLN A 69 -4.97 -20.98 -9.76
C GLN A 69 -5.03 -20.86 -8.24
N PHE A 70 -5.88 -19.97 -7.72
CA PHE A 70 -6.08 -19.82 -6.29
C PHE A 70 -6.62 -21.10 -5.64
N LEU A 71 -7.61 -21.75 -6.26
CA LEU A 71 -8.14 -23.03 -5.77
C LEU A 71 -7.07 -24.14 -5.77
N GLN A 72 -6.29 -24.25 -6.84
CA GLN A 72 -5.19 -25.23 -6.92
C GLN A 72 -4.16 -25.02 -5.80
N LEU A 73 -3.84 -23.76 -5.47
CA LEU A 73 -2.93 -23.44 -4.37
C LEU A 73 -3.50 -23.80 -2.99
N LEU A 74 -4.83 -23.70 -2.80
CA LEU A 74 -5.49 -24.12 -1.56
C LEU A 74 -5.52 -25.65 -1.41
N ASP A 75 -5.74 -26.37 -2.51
CA ASP A 75 -5.80 -27.83 -2.52
C ASP A 75 -4.41 -28.48 -2.45
N THR A 76 -3.35 -27.73 -2.76
CA THR A 76 -1.98 -28.23 -2.70
C THR A 76 -1.56 -28.43 -1.24
N PRO A 77 -1.09 -29.62 -0.85
CA PRO A 77 -0.58 -29.84 0.50
C PRO A 77 0.58 -28.87 0.78
N SER A 78 0.58 -28.27 1.97
CA SER A 78 1.59 -27.28 2.36
C SER A 78 2.99 -27.85 2.16
N SER A 79 3.80 -27.22 1.32
CA SER A 79 5.18 -27.61 1.14
C SER A 79 5.95 -27.43 2.45
N ASN A 80 6.94 -28.30 2.69
CA ASN A 80 7.80 -28.19 3.86
C ASN A 80 8.56 -26.86 3.82
N ASN A 81 8.06 -25.87 4.56
CA ASN A 81 8.68 -24.57 4.69
C ASN A 81 9.38 -24.49 6.06
N GLU A 82 10.71 -24.63 6.03
CA GLU A 82 11.54 -24.59 7.24
C GLU A 82 11.40 -23.26 8.00
N ASN A 83 11.21 -22.15 7.29
CA ASN A 83 11.01 -20.84 7.90
C ASN A 83 9.65 -20.75 8.60
N LEU A 84 8.60 -21.32 8.00
CA LEU A 84 7.27 -21.41 8.64
C LEU A 84 7.34 -22.28 9.91
N THR A 85 8.08 -23.39 9.86
CA THR A 85 8.28 -24.27 11.01
C THR A 85 9.03 -23.55 12.14
N LYS A 86 10.08 -22.80 11.82
CA LYS A 86 10.82 -21.98 12.79
C LYS A 86 9.94 -20.87 13.39
N LEU A 87 9.09 -20.23 12.57
CA LEU A 87 8.15 -19.20 13.02
C LEU A 87 7.13 -19.78 14.01
N LEU A 88 6.47 -20.90 13.68
CA LEU A 88 5.45 -21.52 14.52
C LEU A 88 6.02 -22.10 15.84
N LYS A 89 7.30 -22.46 15.86
CA LYS A 89 8.00 -22.93 17.08
C LYS A 89 8.51 -21.79 17.97
N ARG A 90 8.50 -20.55 17.49
CA ARG A 90 8.98 -19.40 18.26
C ARG A 90 7.95 -19.07 19.34
N LYS A 91 8.40 -18.99 20.60
CA LYS A 91 7.56 -18.53 21.71
C LYS A 91 7.03 -17.12 21.41
N ALA A 92 5.73 -16.93 21.55
CA ALA A 92 5.12 -15.64 21.34
C ALA A 92 5.64 -14.62 22.38
N PRO A 93 5.92 -13.37 21.99
CA PRO A 93 6.47 -12.36 22.89
C PRO A 93 5.47 -11.84 23.95
N TRP A 94 4.25 -12.35 23.97
CA TRP A 94 3.19 -11.97 24.92
C TRP A 94 2.88 -13.05 25.97
N ASP A 95 3.70 -14.12 26.03
CA ASP A 95 3.69 -15.15 27.08
C ASP A 95 4.88 -15.01 28.04
#